data_AF-Q70TB5-F1
#
_entry.id   AF-Q70TB5-F1
#
_cell.length_a   1.000
_cell.length_b   1.000
_cell.length_c   1.000
_cell.angle_alpha   90.00
_cell.angle_beta   90.00
_cell.angle_gamma   90.00
#
_symmetry.space_group_name_H-M   'P 1'
#
loop_
_entity.id
_entity.type
_entity.pdbx_description
1 polymer ?
#
loop_
_entity_poly.entity_id
_entity_poly.type
_entity_poly.pdbx_seq_one_letter_code
_entity_poly.pdbx_strand_id
1 'polypeptide(L)'
;KTRIVKSGKEPEIWGFDGSSTNQAPGSNSDCVLQPVFTVPDPLRGGDNVLVLCEVQLTDFTPHPTNTRAAARKVAEKYADMTPNFGIEQEYTFFHN
;
A
#
# COMPACT_ATOMS: atom_id res chain seq x y z
N LYS A 1 4.40 9.19 -4.77
CA LYS A 1 5.19 9.12 -6.03
C LYS A 1 4.30 8.62 -7.18
N THR A 2 4.67 8.87 -8.44
CA THR A 2 3.84 8.56 -9.62
C THR A 2 4.66 7.76 -10.64
N ARG A 3 4.11 6.65 -11.16
CA ARG A 3 4.67 5.92 -12.31
C ARG A 3 3.76 6.16 -13.51
N ILE A 4 4.35 6.47 -14.66
CA ILE A 4 3.63 6.52 -15.94
C ILE A 4 3.64 5.13 -16.54
N VAL A 5 2.46 4.62 -16.89
CA VAL A 5 2.27 3.29 -17.49
C VAL A 5 1.51 3.44 -18.80
N LYS A 6 1.64 2.44 -19.68
CA LYS A 6 0.79 2.37 -20.88
C LYS A 6 -0.66 2.14 -20.45
N SER A 7 -1.61 2.74 -21.17
CA SER A 7 -3.04 2.50 -20.91
C SER A 7 -3.37 1.00 -21.00
N GLY A 8 -4.22 0.52 -20.10
CA GLY A 8 -4.61 -0.89 -19.99
C GLY A 8 -3.59 -1.82 -19.33
N LYS A 9 -2.46 -1.31 -18.81
CA LYS A 9 -1.54 -2.13 -17.98
C LYS A 9 -1.93 -2.10 -16.51
N GLU A 10 -1.93 -3.28 -15.90
CA GLU A 10 -2.02 -3.43 -14.45
C GLU A 10 -0.79 -2.86 -13.74
N PRO A 11 -0.95 -2.33 -12.50
CA PRO A 11 0.19 -1.86 -11.71
C PRO A 11 1.18 -2.97 -11.43
N GLU A 12 2.45 -2.72 -11.74
CA GLU A 12 3.56 -3.63 -11.48
C GLU A 12 4.21 -3.36 -10.12
N ILE A 13 4.96 -4.33 -9.62
CA ILE A 13 5.84 -4.15 -8.45
C ILE A 13 6.77 -2.96 -8.68
N TRP A 14 7.02 -2.21 -7.61
CA TRP A 14 7.96 -1.09 -7.61
C TRP A 14 8.80 -1.09 -6.34
N GLY A 15 9.77 -0.18 -6.25
CA GLY A 15 10.64 -0.03 -5.09
C GLY A 15 10.76 1.43 -4.67
N PHE A 16 11.10 1.67 -3.42
CA PHE A 16 11.42 3.00 -2.88
C PHE A 16 12.60 2.89 -1.90
N ASP A 17 13.25 4.03 -1.67
CA ASP A 17 14.25 4.20 -0.63
C ASP A 17 13.56 4.32 0.74
N GLY A 18 13.65 3.26 1.55
CA GLY A 18 13.11 3.17 2.90
C GLY A 18 13.89 3.95 3.95
N SER A 19 15.12 4.41 3.66
CA SER A 19 15.89 5.22 4.60
C SER A 19 15.27 6.61 4.80
N SER A 20 14.62 7.13 3.75
CA SER A 20 13.87 8.38 3.77
C SER A 20 12.48 8.26 4.42
N THR A 21 12.05 7.06 4.85
CA THR A 21 10.72 6.82 5.46
C THR A 21 10.79 6.10 6.81
N ASN A 22 11.99 6.00 7.40
CA ASN A 22 12.24 5.26 8.65
C ASN A 22 11.85 3.76 8.54
N GLN A 23 12.03 3.17 7.37
CA GLN A 23 11.76 1.77 7.10
C GLN A 23 13.02 0.95 6.84
N ALA A 24 14.16 1.59 6.60
CA ALA A 24 15.40 0.88 6.36
C ALA A 24 16.62 1.73 6.78
N PRO A 25 17.77 1.11 7.14
CA PRO A 25 19.01 1.86 7.30
C PRO A 25 19.53 2.35 5.94
N GLY A 26 20.31 3.44 5.94
CA GLY A 26 20.88 3.97 4.69
C GLY A 26 21.83 3.01 3.96
N SER A 27 22.41 2.02 4.64
CA SER A 27 23.32 1.02 4.05
C SER A 27 22.58 -0.11 3.31
N ASN A 28 21.29 -0.29 3.55
CA ASN A 28 20.45 -1.28 2.88
C ASN A 28 19.01 -0.77 2.86
N SER A 29 18.74 0.16 1.94
CA SER A 29 17.55 1.00 2.00
C SER A 29 16.38 0.52 1.16
N ASP A 30 16.58 -0.47 0.30
CA ASP A 30 15.57 -0.87 -0.68
C ASP A 30 14.34 -1.51 -0.01
N CYS A 31 13.16 -0.97 -0.32
CA CYS A 31 11.86 -1.53 0.07
C CYS A 31 11.00 -1.77 -1.18
N VAL A 32 10.23 -2.85 -1.17
CA VAL A 32 9.37 -3.25 -2.28
C VAL A 32 7.93 -2.78 -2.03
N LEU A 33 7.29 -2.24 -3.06
CA LEU A 33 5.85 -1.95 -3.11
C LEU A 33 5.16 -3.02 -3.93
N GLN A 34 4.34 -3.82 -3.25
CA GLN A 34 3.46 -4.80 -3.86
C GLN A 34 2.06 -4.18 -4.01
N PRO A 35 1.54 -3.96 -5.22
CA PRO A 35 0.17 -3.46 -5.42
C PRO A 35 -0.87 -4.40 -4.81
N VAL A 36 -1.86 -3.84 -4.09
CA VAL A 36 -2.93 -4.62 -3.43
C VAL A 36 -4.34 -4.09 -3.66
N PHE A 37 -4.48 -2.83 -4.05
CA PHE A 37 -5.77 -2.23 -4.36
C PHE A 37 -5.62 -1.03 -5.29
N THR A 38 -6.56 -0.87 -6.22
CA THR A 38 -6.60 0.20 -7.21
C THR A 38 -7.96 0.89 -7.20
N VAL A 39 -7.95 2.21 -7.39
CA VAL A 39 -9.16 3.03 -7.51
C VAL A 39 -8.89 4.20 -8.45
N PRO A 40 -9.88 4.72 -9.20
CA PRO A 40 -9.70 5.94 -10.00
C PRO A 40 -9.16 7.11 -9.17
N ASP A 41 -8.26 7.90 -9.74
CA ASP A 41 -7.67 9.08 -9.09
C ASP A 41 -8.62 10.28 -9.21
N PRO A 42 -9.30 10.71 -8.12
CA PRO A 42 -10.31 11.76 -8.19
C PRO A 42 -9.70 13.15 -8.40
N LEU A 43 -8.39 13.33 -8.19
CA LEU A 43 -7.71 14.60 -8.36
C LEU A 43 -7.21 14.78 -9.79
N ARG A 44 -6.68 13.70 -10.41
CA ARG A 44 -6.20 13.74 -11.80
C ARG A 44 -7.28 13.47 -12.84
N GLY A 45 -8.29 12.67 -12.50
CA GLY A 45 -9.35 12.27 -13.42
C GLY A 45 -8.86 11.42 -14.61
N GLY A 46 -9.76 11.18 -15.57
CA GLY A 46 -9.48 10.35 -16.74
C GLY A 46 -9.12 8.90 -16.37
N ASP A 47 -8.15 8.33 -17.09
CA ASP A 47 -7.70 6.94 -16.88
C ASP A 47 -6.63 6.81 -15.76
N ASN A 48 -6.43 7.87 -14.95
CA ASN A 48 -5.46 7.84 -13.86
C ASN A 48 -6.02 7.06 -12.67
N VAL A 49 -5.14 6.31 -11.97
CA VAL A 49 -5.50 5.50 -10.81
C VAL A 49 -4.60 5.79 -9.61
N LEU A 50 -5.16 5.67 -8.42
CA LEU A 50 -4.41 5.51 -7.17
C LEU A 50 -4.16 4.01 -6.95
N VAL A 51 -2.94 3.68 -6.53
CA VAL A 51 -2.52 2.31 -6.21
C VAL A 51 -2.09 2.27 -4.76
N LEU A 52 -2.85 1.57 -3.93
CA LEU A 52 -2.43 1.21 -2.58
C LEU A 52 -1.55 -0.03 -2.66
N CYS A 53 -0.40 0.04 -1.99
CA CYS A 53 0.57 -1.05 -1.93
C CYS A 53 0.77 -1.53 -0.50
N GLU A 54 1.08 -2.80 -0.33
CA GLU A 54 1.75 -3.27 0.88
C GLU A 54 3.27 -3.23 0.69
N VAL A 55 4.01 -3.16 1.79
CA VAL A 55 5.48 -3.06 1.77
C VAL A 55 6.10 -4.42 2.07
N GLN A 56 7.10 -4.79 1.28
CA GLN A 56 7.87 -6.02 1.43
C GLN A 56 9.38 -5.71 1.50
N LEU A 57 10.13 -6.63 2.08
CA LEU A 57 11.59 -6.68 1.96
C LEU A 57 11.97 -7.14 0.54
N THR A 58 13.26 -7.04 0.18
CA THR A 58 13.76 -7.42 -1.15
C THR A 58 13.67 -8.92 -1.44
N ASP A 59 13.46 -9.75 -0.41
CA ASP A 59 13.15 -11.18 -0.52
C ASP A 59 11.65 -11.48 -0.64
N PHE A 60 10.82 -10.43 -0.83
CA PHE A 60 9.36 -10.48 -0.92
C PHE A 60 8.64 -10.94 0.35
N THR A 61 9.34 -11.04 1.49
CA THR A 61 8.68 -11.22 2.77
C THR A 61 8.04 -9.90 3.25
N PRO A 62 6.97 -9.93 4.05
CA PRO A 62 6.37 -8.70 4.57
C PRO A 62 7.39 -7.87 5.36
N HIS A 63 7.46 -6.57 5.05
CA HIS A 63 8.27 -5.64 5.83
C HIS A 63 7.77 -5.61 7.29
N PRO A 64 8.62 -5.39 8.32
CA PRO A 64 8.18 -5.37 9.72
C PRO A 64 7.02 -4.41 10.04
N THR A 65 6.89 -3.32 9.28
CA THR A 65 5.76 -2.36 9.41
C THR A 65 4.49 -2.76 8.64
N ASN A 66 4.53 -3.85 7.87
CA ASN A 66 3.39 -4.33 7.07
C ASN A 66 2.37 -5.08 7.94
N THR A 67 1.42 -4.33 8.47
CA THR A 67 0.30 -4.87 9.27
C THR A 67 -0.76 -5.58 8.43
N ARG A 68 -0.85 -5.27 7.13
CA ARG A 68 -1.82 -5.88 6.20
C ARG A 68 -1.58 -7.38 6.05
N ALA A 69 -0.34 -7.83 6.02
CA ALA A 69 -0.03 -9.25 5.87
C ALA A 69 -0.63 -10.11 6.99
N ALA A 70 -0.59 -9.63 8.24
CA ALA A 70 -1.23 -10.31 9.37
C ALA A 70 -2.76 -10.23 9.28
N ALA A 71 -3.31 -9.06 8.95
CA ALA A 71 -4.75 -8.87 8.80
C ALA A 71 -5.34 -9.78 7.72
N ARG A 72 -4.67 -9.92 6.57
CA ARG A 72 -5.08 -10.80 5.47
C ARG A 72 -5.14 -12.27 5.90
N LYS A 73 -4.14 -12.76 6.64
CA LYS A 73 -4.13 -14.15 7.16
C LYS A 73 -5.35 -14.43 8.05
N VAL A 74 -5.71 -13.47 8.91
CA VAL A 74 -6.88 -13.61 9.80
C VAL A 74 -8.18 -13.53 8.99
N ALA A 75 -8.28 -12.60 8.04
CA ALA A 75 -9.44 -12.47 7.17
C ALA A 75 -9.70 -13.74 6.34
N GLU A 76 -8.64 -14.34 5.78
CA GLU A 76 -8.72 -15.61 5.05
C GLU A 76 -9.15 -16.77 5.96
N LYS A 77 -8.62 -16.83 7.19
CA LYS A 77 -8.94 -17.88 8.17
C LYS A 77 -10.42 -17.90 8.58
N TYR A 78 -11.06 -16.74 8.66
CA TYR A 78 -12.45 -16.58 9.12
C TYR A 78 -13.38 -16.07 8.01
N ALA A 79 -13.04 -16.33 6.75
CA ALA A 79 -13.79 -15.83 5.60
C ALA A 79 -15.23 -16.37 5.54
N ASP A 80 -15.47 -17.58 6.05
CA ASP A 80 -16.76 -18.24 6.15
C ASP A 80 -17.75 -17.52 7.09
N MET A 81 -17.24 -16.75 8.06
CA MET A 81 -18.06 -15.94 8.96
C MET A 81 -18.56 -14.64 8.32
N THR A 82 -18.09 -14.29 7.12
CA THR A 82 -18.46 -13.06 6.40
C THR A 82 -18.38 -11.79 7.27
N PRO A 83 -17.23 -11.55 7.95
CA PRO A 83 -17.13 -10.44 8.89
C PRO A 83 -17.29 -9.09 8.17
N ASN A 84 -18.10 -8.19 8.75
CA ASN A 84 -18.31 -6.83 8.25
C ASN A 84 -17.78 -5.81 9.26
N PHE A 85 -17.17 -4.75 8.77
CA PHE A 85 -16.57 -3.70 9.59
C PHE A 85 -17.07 -2.33 9.16
N GLY A 86 -17.49 -1.52 10.12
CA GLY A 86 -17.70 -0.08 9.98
C GLY A 86 -16.65 0.65 10.81
N ILE A 87 -16.01 1.67 10.24
CA ILE A 87 -14.97 2.47 10.90
C ILE A 87 -15.38 3.93 10.81
N GLU A 88 -15.49 4.58 11.97
CA GLU A 88 -15.83 6.00 12.08
C GLU A 88 -14.53 6.82 12.17
N GLN A 89 -14.14 7.45 11.06
CA GLN A 89 -12.91 8.23 10.99
C GLN A 89 -13.15 9.68 11.41
N GLU A 90 -12.78 10.01 12.65
CA GLU A 90 -12.71 11.40 13.13
C GLU A 90 -11.38 12.07 12.72
N TYR A 91 -11.41 13.39 12.56
CA TYR A 91 -10.21 14.24 12.37
C TYR A 91 -10.54 15.69 12.71
N THR A 92 -9.52 16.49 13.04
CA THR A 92 -9.66 17.91 13.40
C THR A 92 -8.74 18.76 12.53
N PHE A 93 -9.27 19.84 11.94
CA PHE A 93 -8.43 20.80 11.21
C PHE A 93 -7.58 21.65 12.17
N PHE A 94 -6.33 21.90 11.79
CA PHE A 94 -5.42 22.79 12.49
C PHE A 94 -5.02 23.96 11.58
N HIS A 95 -4.82 25.13 12.17
CA HIS A 95 -4.16 26.28 11.54
C HIS A 95 -2.93 26.63 12.37
N ASN A 96 -1.79 26.78 11.71
CA ASN A 96 -0.52 27.15 12.36
C ASN A 96 -0.38 28.66 12.42
#